data_AF-A0A1N7R6A9-F1
#
_entry.id   AF-A0A1N7R6A9-F1
#
_cell.length_a   1.000
_cell.length_b   1.000
_cell.length_c   1.000
_cell.angle_alpha   90.00
_cell.angle_beta   90.00
_cell.angle_gamma   90.00
#
_symmetry.space_group_name_H-M   'P 1'
#
loop_
_entity.id
_entity.type
_entity.pdbx_description
1 polymer ?
#
loop_
_entity_poly.entity_id
_entity_poly.type
_entity_poly.pdbx_seq_one_letter_code
_entity_poly.pdbx_strand_id
1 'polypeptide(L)'
;MRKLAGFRALGTAVGTDTSIALDEISIIGSADTFRALGNFLLRASREIQLHDIEHMHLQDAIADFSQDNHVDIIVLNERRIKQKG
;
A
#
# COMPACT_ATOMS: atom_id res chain seq x y z
N MET A 1 18.75 9.16 -11.95
CA MET A 1 17.77 8.33 -11.21
C MET A 1 17.95 8.59 -9.72
N ARG A 2 16.88 8.85 -8.97
CA ARG A 2 16.97 8.95 -7.50
C ARG A 2 17.18 7.56 -6.92
N LYS A 3 18.00 7.43 -5.89
CA LYS A 3 18.13 6.17 -5.15
C LYS A 3 16.83 5.94 -4.39
N LEU A 4 16.22 4.77 -4.58
CA LEU A 4 15.10 4.33 -3.75
C LEU A 4 15.66 3.97 -2.37
N ALA A 5 15.09 4.55 -1.32
CA ALA A 5 15.41 4.13 0.04
C ALA A 5 14.93 2.69 0.25
N GLY A 6 15.56 1.96 1.18
CA GLY A 6 15.07 0.64 1.56
C GLY A 6 13.62 0.72 2.03
N PHE A 7 12.79 -0.23 1.60
CA PHE A 7 11.41 -0.38 2.06
C PHE A 7 11.13 -1.86 2.32
N ARG A 8 10.06 -2.14 3.07
CA ARG A 8 9.58 -3.50 3.34
C ARG A 8 8.20 -3.67 2.72
N ALA A 9 7.96 -4.85 2.18
CA ALA A 9 6.64 -5.29 1.74
C ALA A 9 6.08 -6.31 2.73
N LEU A 10 4.80 -6.17 3.07
CA LEU A 10 4.05 -7.12 3.87
C LEU A 10 2.84 -7.58 3.04
N GLY A 11 2.49 -8.86 3.14
CA GLY A 11 1.30 -9.44 2.52
C GLY A 11 0.45 -10.15 3.56
N THR A 12 -0.87 -10.11 3.41
CA THR A 12 -1.80 -10.89 4.23
C THR A 12 -2.54 -11.84 3.29
N ALA A 13 -2.52 -13.14 3.59
CA ALA A 13 -3.24 -14.12 2.78
C ALA A 13 -4.75 -13.99 2.97
N VAL A 14 -5.52 -14.30 1.92
CA VAL A 14 -6.99 -14.27 1.97
C VAL A 14 -7.49 -15.18 3.10
N GLY A 15 -8.37 -14.65 3.95
CA GLY A 15 -8.93 -15.38 5.08
C GLY A 15 -8.02 -15.44 6.32
N THR A 16 -6.89 -14.72 6.31
CA THR A 16 -5.99 -14.59 7.46
C THR A 16 -5.91 -13.14 7.93
N ASP A 17 -5.57 -12.94 9.20
CA ASP A 17 -5.24 -11.63 9.79
C ASP A 17 -3.73 -11.44 9.98
N THR A 18 -2.94 -12.46 9.66
CA THR A 18 -1.50 -12.48 9.88
C THR A 18 -0.75 -11.99 8.66
N SER A 19 -0.01 -10.89 8.80
CA SER A 19 0.88 -10.39 7.75
C SER A 19 2.24 -11.10 7.75
N ILE A 20 2.72 -11.44 6.55
CA ILE A 20 4.05 -12.02 6.31
C ILE A 20 4.95 -11.03 5.56
N ALA A 21 6.26 -11.08 5.79
CA ALA A 21 7.22 -10.33 5.00
C ALA A 21 7.35 -10.92 3.59
N LEU A 22 7.40 -10.05 2.58
CA LEU A 22 7.52 -10.44 1.17
C LEU A 22 8.89 -10.04 0.63
N ASP A 23 9.52 -10.95 -0.11
CA ASP A 23 10.71 -10.65 -0.92
C ASP A 23 10.34 -10.00 -2.26
N GLU A 24 9.13 -10.27 -2.78
CA GLU A 24 8.63 -9.74 -4.05
C GLU A 24 7.11 -9.49 -3.99
N ILE A 25 6.65 -8.47 -4.73
CA ILE A 25 5.24 -8.28 -5.09
C ILE A 25 5.12 -8.31 -6.61
N SER A 26 4.29 -9.21 -7.14
CA SER A 26 3.89 -9.24 -8.54
C SER A 26 2.44 -8.76 -8.67
N ILE A 27 2.18 -7.74 -9.51
CA ILE A 27 0.86 -7.16 -9.75
C ILE A 27 0.50 -7.30 -11.24
N ILE A 28 -0.66 -7.90 -11.51
CA ILE A 28 -1.20 -8.03 -12.87
C ILE A 28 -2.36 -7.04 -13.02
N GLY A 29 -2.31 -6.17 -14.03
CA GLY A 29 -3.32 -5.14 -14.24
C GLY A 29 -3.18 -4.43 -15.58
N SER A 30 -4.18 -3.60 -15.91
CA SER A 30 -4.14 -2.75 -17.09
C SER A 30 -3.28 -1.49 -16.86
N ALA A 31 -2.97 -0.75 -17.92
CA ALA A 31 -2.30 0.54 -17.80
C ALA A 31 -3.07 1.52 -16.89
N ASP A 32 -4.41 1.48 -16.92
CA ASP A 32 -5.25 2.35 -16.08
C ASP A 32 -5.20 1.94 -14.61
N THR A 33 -5.16 0.63 -14.33
CA THR A 33 -4.90 0.12 -12.98
C THR A 33 -3.58 0.67 -12.44
N PHE A 34 -2.48 0.58 -13.21
CA PHE A 34 -1.18 1.07 -12.76
C PHE A 34 -1.15 2.60 -12.57
N ARG A 35 -1.88 3.37 -13.39
CA ARG A 35 -2.03 4.82 -13.18
C ARG A 35 -2.78 5.13 -11.88
N ALA A 36 -3.86 4.41 -11.61
CA ALA A 36 -4.62 4.57 -10.36
C ALA A 36 -3.76 4.24 -9.14
N LEU A 37 -3.00 3.13 -9.18
CA LEU A 37 -2.07 2.76 -8.12
C LEU A 37 -0.97 3.81 -7.92
N GLY A 38 -0.37 4.31 -8.99
CA GLY A 38 0.62 5.38 -8.92
C GLY A 38 0.06 6.66 -8.27
N ASN A 39 -1.15 7.07 -8.66
CA ASN A 39 -1.83 8.23 -8.07
C ASN A 39 -2.12 8.02 -6.58
N PHE A 40 -2.55 6.81 -6.19
CA PHE A 40 -2.77 6.47 -4.80
C PHE A 40 -1.48 6.58 -3.97
N LEU A 41 -0.36 6.00 -4.44
CA LEU A 41 0.92 6.08 -3.73
C LEU A 41 1.41 7.52 -3.57
N LEU A 42 1.27 8.35 -4.60
CA LEU A 42 1.63 9.77 -4.54
C LEU A 42 0.77 10.54 -3.53
N ARG A 43 -0.55 10.29 -3.54
CA ARG A 43 -1.47 10.88 -2.56
C ARG A 43 -1.12 10.43 -1.15
N ALA A 44 -0.96 9.12 -0.93
CA ALA A 44 -0.65 8.58 0.39
C ALA A 44 0.65 9.13 0.96
N SER A 45 1.69 9.25 0.13
CA SER A 45 2.95 9.89 0.53
C SER A 45 2.75 11.33 1.01
N ARG A 46 1.93 12.12 0.30
CA ARG A 46 1.61 13.51 0.68
C ARG A 46 0.82 13.56 1.98
N GLU A 47 -0.24 12.77 2.11
CA GLU A 47 -1.12 12.79 3.28
C GLU A 47 -0.39 12.33 4.56
N ILE A 48 0.41 11.26 4.48
CA ILE A 48 1.27 10.79 5.57
C ILE A 48 2.25 11.88 6.01
N GLN A 49 2.83 12.61 5.06
CA GLN A 49 3.77 13.68 5.38
C GLN A 49 3.09 14.87 6.06
N LEU A 50 1.91 15.29 5.57
CA LEU A 50 1.22 16.49 6.04
C LEU A 50 0.44 16.28 7.33
N HIS A 51 -0.16 15.11 7.51
CA HIS A 51 -1.12 14.85 8.59
C HIS A 51 -0.63 13.84 9.62
N ASP A 52 0.55 13.25 9.42
CA ASP A 52 1.13 12.22 10.30
C ASP A 52 0.13 11.08 10.62
N ILE A 53 -0.64 10.68 9.60
CA ILE A 53 -1.54 9.54 9.65
C ILE A 53 -0.75 8.23 9.68
N GLU A 54 -1.29 7.20 10.33
CA GLU A 54 -0.58 5.92 10.53
C GLU A 54 -0.51 5.08 9.25
N HIS A 55 -1.61 5.03 8.50
CA HIS A 55 -1.70 4.29 7.26
C HIS A 55 -2.81 4.85 6.37
N MET A 56 -2.79 4.46 5.09
CA MET A 56 -3.89 4.70 4.15
C MET A 56 -4.17 3.43 3.37
N HIS A 57 -5.45 3.10 3.20
CA HIS A 57 -5.90 1.99 2.38
C HIS A 57 -6.29 2.47 0.98
N LEU A 58 -6.06 1.61 -0.02
CA LEU A 58 -6.50 1.83 -1.40
C LEU A 58 -8.02 1.78 -1.48
N GLN A 59 -8.66 0.90 -0.71
CA GLN A 59 -10.11 0.76 -0.69
C GLN A 59 -10.84 2.06 -0.30
N ASP A 60 -10.23 2.90 0.53
CA ASP A 60 -10.81 4.19 0.95
C ASP A 60 -10.63 5.28 -0.12
N ALA A 61 -9.72 5.06 -1.08
CA ALA A 61 -9.34 6.03 -2.09
C ALA A 61 -10.05 5.83 -3.44
N ILE A 62 -10.73 4.69 -3.64
CA ILE A 62 -11.40 4.33 -4.89
C ILE A 62 -12.89 4.10 -4.62
N ALA A 63 -13.76 4.78 -5.38
CA ALA A 63 -15.21 4.71 -5.18
C ALA A 63 -15.81 3.32 -5.40
N ASP A 64 -15.24 2.55 -6.35
CA ASP A 64 -15.81 1.29 -6.83
C ASP A 64 -15.00 0.08 -6.34
N PHE A 65 -14.39 0.18 -5.16
CA PHE A 65 -13.61 -0.92 -4.59
C PHE A 65 -14.51 -2.13 -4.27
N SER A 66 -13.97 -3.34 -4.48
CA SER A 66 -14.70 -4.60 -4.32
C SER A 66 -13.73 -5.61 -3.75
N GLN A 67 -14.01 -6.10 -2.54
CA GLN A 67 -13.15 -7.05 -1.84
C GLN A 67 -13.02 -8.40 -2.58
N ASP A 68 -14.01 -8.73 -3.43
CA ASP A 68 -13.99 -9.94 -4.24
C ASP A 68 -13.09 -9.83 -5.49
N ASN A 69 -12.90 -8.61 -6.00
CA ASN A 69 -12.23 -8.37 -7.28
C ASN A 69 -10.92 -7.58 -7.16
N HIS A 70 -10.66 -6.97 -6.01
CA HIS A 70 -9.54 -6.07 -5.80
C HIS A 70 -8.71 -6.48 -4.58
N VAL A 71 -7.40 -6.27 -4.71
CA VAL A 71 -6.46 -6.37 -3.60
C VAL A 71 -6.30 -4.98 -2.99
N ASP A 72 -6.46 -4.88 -1.67
CA ASP A 72 -6.20 -3.63 -0.97
C ASP A 72 -4.69 -3.40 -0.81
N ILE A 73 -4.24 -2.19 -1.11
CA ILE A 73 -2.84 -1.78 -0.95
C ILE A 73 -2.79 -0.75 0.17
N ILE A 74 -1.99 -1.04 1.20
CA ILE A 74 -1.90 -0.22 2.39
C ILE A 74 -0.54 0.47 2.41
N VAL A 75 -0.53 1.80 2.43
CA VAL A 75 0.70 2.57 2.64
C VAL A 75 0.83 2.88 4.13
N LEU A 76 1.96 2.49 4.71
CA LEU A 76 2.23 2.56 6.14
C LEU A 76 3.21 3.70 6.45
N ASN A 77 2.94 4.49 7.49
CA ASN A 77 3.85 5.53 7.98
C ASN A 77 4.92 4.92 8.89
N GLU A 78 6.14 4.80 8.36
CA GLU A 78 7.28 4.22 9.06
C GLU A 78 7.57 4.88 10.43
N ARG A 79 7.22 6.16 10.60
CA ARG A 79 7.47 6.90 11.86
C ARG A 79 6.50 6.50 12.97
N ARG A 80 5.33 5.95 12.62
CA ARG A 80 4.27 5.61 13.57
C ARG A 80 4.17 4.11 13.84
N ILE A 81 4.56 3.29 12.88
CA ILE A 81 4.49 1.85 13.05
C ILE A 81 5.73 1.35 13.78
N LYS A 82 5.51 0.84 15.00
CA LYS A 82 6.53 0.07 15.72
C LYS A 82 6.69 -1.27 15.03
N GLN A 83 7.67 -1.38 14.14
CA GLN A 83 8.07 -2.67 13.59
C GLN A 83 8.69 -3.49 14.73
N LYS A 84 7.99 -4.51 15.24
CA LYS A 84 8.67 -5.58 15.99
C LYS A 84 9.61 -6.25 15.00
N GLY A 85 10.91 -6.11 15.24
CA GLY A 85 11.97 -6.79 14.50
C GLY A 85 11.86 -8.30 14.66
#